data_AF-A0A0Q7YU97-F1
#
_entry.id   AF-A0A0Q7YU97-F1
#
_cell.length_a   1.000
_cell.length_b   1.000
_cell.length_c   1.000
_cell.angle_alpha   90.00
_cell.angle_beta   90.00
_cell.angle_gamma   90.00
#
_symmetry.space_group_name_H-M   'P 1'
#
loop_
_entity.id
_entity.type
_entity.pdbx_description
1 polymer ?
#
loop_
_entity_poly.entity_id
_entity_poly.type
_entity_poly.pdbx_seq_one_letter_code
_entity_poly.pdbx_strand_id
1 'polypeptide(L)'
;MSNETELTISRLIKAPPSAVWDAWSDPTKLAAWWIPAPIECRVDTLDLRPGGGFVTRMREGDGAFQPHVDGCFLEAVPEKRLVFTTVLTEGWQPAEPWLAITAILTFEAQDGGTLYTARVLHKTPEDSAKHDEMGFQEGWGTAIGQLAALIDR
;
A
#
# COMPACT_ATOMS: atom_id res chain seq x y z
N MET A 1 -13.80 8.30 20.62
CA MET A 1 -13.50 6.86 20.79
C MET A 1 -12.34 6.57 19.86
N SER A 2 -11.20 6.12 20.36
CA SER A 2 -10.11 5.63 19.52
C SER A 2 -10.69 4.52 18.64
N ASN A 3 -10.45 4.59 17.32
CA ASN A 3 -10.84 3.49 16.44
C ASN A 3 -9.76 2.40 16.58
N GLU A 4 -9.94 1.48 17.52
CA GLU A 4 -8.92 0.50 17.92
C GLU A 4 -8.57 -0.51 16.81
N THR A 5 -9.37 -0.57 15.73
CA THR A 5 -9.16 -1.44 14.57
C THR A 5 -8.50 -0.74 13.38
N GLU A 6 -8.08 0.52 13.53
CA GLU A 6 -7.57 1.33 12.43
C GLU A 6 -6.19 1.90 12.76
N LEU A 7 -5.26 1.73 11.82
CA LEU A 7 -3.97 2.43 11.83
C LEU A 7 -3.95 3.45 10.69
N THR A 8 -3.42 4.64 10.97
CA THR A 8 -3.32 5.71 9.96
C THR A 8 -1.92 6.27 9.92
N ILE A 9 -1.45 6.58 8.71
CA ILE A 9 -0.23 7.35 8.47
C ILE A 9 -0.46 8.31 7.31
N SER A 10 0.12 9.51 7.39
CA SER A 10 0.07 10.49 6.32
C SER A 10 1.42 11.17 6.10
N ARG A 11 1.64 11.63 4.86
CA ARG A 11 2.82 12.40 4.46
C ARG A 11 2.43 13.39 3.37
N LEU A 12 2.89 14.63 3.51
CA LEU A 12 2.86 15.59 2.42
C LEU A 12 4.03 15.31 1.48
N ILE A 13 3.72 14.99 0.22
CA ILE A 13 4.68 14.70 -0.85
C ILE A 13 4.74 15.90 -1.79
N LYS A 14 5.94 16.35 -2.20
CA LYS A 14 6.13 17.54 -3.05
C LYS A 14 6.00 17.18 -4.52
N ALA A 15 4.87 16.58 -4.86
CA ALA A 15 4.50 16.19 -6.22
C ALA A 15 2.98 16.27 -6.39
N PRO A 16 2.47 16.49 -7.62
CA PRO A 16 1.03 16.50 -7.86
C PRO A 16 0.43 15.09 -7.68
N PRO A 17 -0.89 14.97 -7.40
CA PRO A 17 -1.54 13.66 -7.23
C PRO A 17 -1.40 12.72 -8.44
N SER A 18 -1.27 13.29 -9.65
CA SER A 18 -0.99 12.54 -10.88
C SER A 18 0.34 11.78 -10.84
N ALA A 19 1.38 12.32 -10.19
CA ALA A 19 2.66 11.64 -10.04
C ALA A 19 2.57 10.49 -9.01
N VAL A 20 1.81 10.70 -7.93
CA VAL A 20 1.53 9.63 -6.93
C VAL A 20 0.74 8.50 -7.58
N TRP A 21 -0.28 8.82 -8.37
CA TRP A 21 -1.08 7.85 -9.10
C TRP A 21 -0.26 7.06 -10.13
N ASP A 22 0.59 7.75 -10.89
CA ASP A 22 1.50 7.14 -11.86
C ASP A 22 2.49 6.17 -11.19
N ALA A 23 3.03 6.52 -10.02
CA ALA A 23 3.90 5.64 -9.24
C ALA A 23 3.20 4.40 -8.67
N TRP A 24 1.87 4.46 -8.50
CA TRP A 24 1.03 3.33 -8.13
C TRP A 24 0.59 2.47 -9.32
N SER A 25 0.44 3.07 -10.50
CA SER A 25 -0.16 2.43 -11.68
C SER A 25 0.85 1.72 -12.58
N ASP A 26 2.13 2.06 -12.44
CA ASP A 26 3.22 1.41 -13.17
C ASP A 26 3.91 0.36 -12.28
N PRO A 27 3.96 -0.92 -12.68
CA PRO A 27 4.53 -1.99 -11.86
C PRO A 27 6.03 -1.81 -11.60
N THR A 28 6.77 -1.19 -12.52
CA THR A 28 8.21 -0.91 -12.35
C THR A 28 8.42 0.19 -11.31
N LYS A 29 7.59 1.24 -11.34
CA LYS A 29 7.63 2.31 -10.35
C LYS A 29 7.21 1.80 -8.98
N LEU A 30 6.12 1.04 -8.89
CA LEU A 30 5.65 0.45 -7.63
C LEU A 30 6.73 -0.43 -6.98
N ALA A 31 7.39 -1.27 -7.76
CA ALA A 31 8.49 -2.12 -7.29
C ALA A 31 9.67 -1.30 -6.71
N ALA A 32 9.87 -0.06 -7.14
CA ALA A 32 10.98 0.77 -6.69
C ALA A 32 10.79 1.38 -5.28
N TRP A 33 9.56 1.39 -4.73
CA TRP A 33 9.30 2.07 -3.46
C TRP A 33 8.38 1.31 -2.48
N TRP A 34 7.56 0.36 -2.95
CA TRP A 34 6.48 -0.25 -2.14
C TRP A 34 6.97 -1.00 -0.90
N ILE A 35 8.16 -1.60 -0.97
CA ILE A 35 8.77 -2.33 0.15
C ILE A 35 9.98 -1.54 0.65
N PRO A 36 10.15 -1.35 1.97
CA PRO A 36 11.35 -0.72 2.54
C PRO A 36 12.65 -1.41 2.10
N ALA A 37 13.59 -0.62 1.57
CA ALA A 37 14.94 -1.07 1.30
C ALA A 37 15.63 -1.56 2.60
N PRO A 38 16.51 -2.57 2.54
CA PRO A 38 17.07 -3.19 1.33
C PRO A 38 16.25 -4.35 0.74
N ILE A 39 15.02 -4.58 1.22
CA ILE A 39 14.18 -5.68 0.73
C ILE A 39 13.75 -5.36 -0.70
N GLU A 40 13.97 -6.31 -1.61
CA GLU A 40 13.59 -6.14 -3.01
C GLU A 40 12.12 -6.47 -3.22
N CYS A 41 11.43 -5.65 -4.01
CA CYS A 41 10.05 -5.88 -4.43
C CYS A 41 9.99 -6.35 -5.88
N ARG A 42 9.12 -7.33 -6.13
CA ARG A 42 8.68 -7.70 -7.48
C ARG A 42 7.16 -7.63 -7.55
N VAL A 43 6.65 -7.02 -8.60
CA VAL A 43 5.20 -6.95 -8.87
C VAL A 43 4.85 -8.06 -9.85
N ASP A 44 4.10 -9.07 -9.40
CA ASP A 44 3.64 -10.18 -10.24
C ASP A 44 2.32 -9.80 -10.95
N THR A 45 1.41 -9.10 -10.24
CA THR A 45 0.13 -8.62 -10.78
C THR A 45 -0.21 -7.24 -10.23
N LEU A 46 -0.66 -6.34 -11.10
CA LEU A 46 -1.11 -5.00 -10.74
C LEU A 46 -2.19 -4.53 -11.72
N ASP A 47 -3.46 -4.69 -11.33
CA ASP A 47 -4.62 -4.32 -12.15
C ASP A 47 -5.51 -3.33 -11.38
N LEU A 48 -5.29 -2.02 -11.57
CA LEU A 48 -5.95 -0.93 -10.84
C LEU A 48 -7.40 -0.72 -11.31
N ARG A 49 -8.25 -1.69 -11.02
CA ARG A 49 -9.71 -1.60 -11.16
C ARG A 49 -10.38 -2.44 -10.07
N PRO A 50 -11.65 -2.18 -9.73
CA PRO A 50 -12.40 -3.06 -8.85
C PRO A 50 -12.35 -4.53 -9.32
N GLY A 51 -11.91 -5.42 -8.44
CA GLY A 51 -11.75 -6.85 -8.69
C GLY A 51 -10.42 -7.24 -9.34
N GLY A 52 -9.56 -6.27 -9.67
CA GLY A 52 -8.23 -6.51 -10.21
C GLY A 52 -7.24 -6.97 -9.14
N GLY A 53 -6.29 -7.81 -9.53
CA GLY A 53 -5.29 -8.36 -8.61
C GLY A 53 -4.23 -7.35 -8.19
N PHE A 54 -3.79 -7.47 -6.94
CA PHE A 54 -2.58 -6.82 -6.43
C PHE A 54 -1.67 -7.88 -5.79
N VAL A 55 -0.66 -8.31 -6.52
CA VAL A 55 0.24 -9.39 -6.09
C VAL A 55 1.69 -8.93 -6.15
N THR A 56 2.36 -8.95 -5.00
CA THR A 56 3.78 -8.60 -4.88
C THR A 56 4.55 -9.69 -4.16
N ARG A 57 5.84 -9.78 -4.49
CA ARG A 57 6.81 -10.65 -3.86
C ARG A 57 7.93 -9.83 -3.26
N MET A 58 8.52 -10.37 -2.20
CA MET A 58 9.65 -9.75 -1.52
C MET A 58 10.84 -10.69 -1.46
N ARG A 59 12.05 -10.15 -1.49
CA ARG A 59 13.29 -10.89 -1.26
C ARG A 59 14.21 -10.11 -0.34
N GLU A 60 14.70 -10.78 0.69
CA GLU A 60 15.82 -10.32 1.49
C GLU A 60 17.12 -11.02 1.06
N GLY A 61 18.17 -10.25 0.82
CA GLY A 61 19.47 -10.78 0.39
C GLY A 61 19.40 -11.54 -0.94
N ASP A 62 20.11 -12.66 -1.02
CA ASP A 62 20.23 -13.50 -2.23
C ASP A 62 19.23 -14.68 -2.27
N GLY A 63 18.25 -14.69 -1.37
CA GLY A 63 17.23 -15.74 -1.28
C GLY A 63 16.24 -15.79 -2.46
N ALA A 64 15.28 -16.71 -2.40
CA ALA A 64 14.18 -16.73 -3.35
C ALA A 64 13.10 -15.70 -2.98
N PHE A 65 12.46 -15.08 -3.98
CA PHE A 65 11.28 -14.24 -3.78
C PHE A 65 10.16 -15.01 -3.06
N GLN A 66 9.65 -14.43 -1.98
CA GLN A 66 8.55 -14.95 -1.16
C GLN A 66 7.27 -14.13 -1.34
N PRO A 67 6.08 -14.66 -1.01
CA PRO A 67 4.84 -13.88 -0.97
C PRO A 67 4.95 -12.64 -0.08
N HIS A 68 4.40 -11.51 -0.53
CA HIS A 68 4.28 -10.28 0.27
C HIS A 68 2.83 -9.83 0.37
N VAL A 69 2.26 -9.33 -0.74
CA VAL A 69 0.82 -9.05 -0.86
C VAL A 69 0.23 -10.04 -1.85
N ASP A 70 -0.90 -10.63 -1.46
CA ASP A 70 -1.83 -11.32 -2.36
C ASP A 70 -3.22 -10.77 -2.06
N GLY A 71 -3.75 -9.99 -2.98
CA GLY A 71 -4.90 -9.12 -2.70
C GLY A 71 -5.67 -8.68 -3.93
N CYS A 72 -6.65 -7.83 -3.67
CA CYS A 72 -7.60 -7.35 -4.66
C CYS A 72 -7.88 -5.86 -4.45
N PHE A 73 -7.91 -5.09 -5.55
CA PHE A 73 -8.40 -3.71 -5.52
C PHE A 73 -9.93 -3.70 -5.39
N LEU A 74 -10.42 -2.96 -4.41
CA LEU A 74 -11.84 -2.70 -4.19
C LEU A 74 -12.29 -1.43 -4.95
N GLU A 75 -11.40 -0.45 -5.05
CA GLU A 75 -11.67 0.85 -5.66
C GLU A 75 -10.38 1.42 -6.27
N ALA A 76 -10.51 2.03 -7.45
CA ALA A 76 -9.42 2.74 -8.12
C ALA A 76 -9.97 3.99 -8.80
N VAL A 77 -9.79 5.15 -8.16
CA VAL A 77 -10.19 6.46 -8.67
C VAL A 77 -8.93 7.25 -9.01
N PRO A 78 -8.65 7.49 -10.31
CA PRO A 78 -7.44 8.17 -10.74
C PRO A 78 -7.16 9.46 -9.97
N GLU A 79 -5.90 9.59 -9.54
CA GLU A 79 -5.35 10.78 -8.85
C GLU A 79 -6.04 11.16 -7.54
N LYS A 80 -6.89 10.27 -6.99
CA LYS A 80 -7.68 10.58 -5.80
C LYS A 80 -7.62 9.48 -4.75
N ARG A 81 -7.79 8.22 -5.15
CA ARG A 81 -8.05 7.15 -4.19
C ARG A 81 -7.76 5.76 -4.72
N LEU A 82 -7.14 4.94 -3.87
CA LEU A 82 -7.02 3.49 -4.07
C LEU A 82 -7.52 2.77 -2.82
N VAL A 83 -8.23 1.67 -3.01
CA VAL A 83 -8.60 0.77 -1.91
C VAL A 83 -8.24 -0.64 -2.32
N PHE A 84 -7.51 -1.36 -1.48
CA PHE A 84 -7.24 -2.79 -1.68
C PHE A 84 -7.43 -3.57 -0.38
N THR A 85 -7.59 -4.87 -0.51
CA THR A 85 -7.71 -5.79 0.63
C THR A 85 -6.93 -7.08 0.39
N THR A 86 -6.53 -7.73 1.49
CA THR A 86 -5.90 -9.05 1.48
C THR A 86 -6.91 -10.19 1.74
N VAL A 87 -8.17 -9.88 2.06
CA VAL A 87 -9.22 -10.91 2.30
C VAL A 87 -9.90 -11.38 1.01
N LEU A 88 -9.53 -10.76 -0.12
CA LEU A 88 -9.96 -11.15 -1.46
C LEU A 88 -8.73 -11.16 -2.37
N THR A 89 -8.67 -12.11 -3.31
CA THR A 89 -7.76 -12.06 -4.46
C THR A 89 -8.50 -11.59 -5.71
N GLU A 90 -7.80 -11.55 -6.85
CA GLU A 90 -8.37 -11.20 -8.15
C GLU A 90 -9.70 -11.91 -8.42
N GLY A 91 -10.65 -11.19 -9.02
CA GLY A 91 -11.97 -11.72 -9.35
C GLY A 91 -12.86 -11.95 -8.13
N TRP A 92 -12.61 -11.21 -7.03
CA TRP A 92 -13.40 -11.25 -5.80
C TRP A 92 -13.40 -12.61 -5.09
N GLN A 93 -12.36 -13.41 -5.30
CA GLN A 93 -12.27 -14.71 -4.65
C GLN A 93 -11.91 -14.54 -3.17
N PRO A 94 -12.65 -15.16 -2.23
CA PRO A 94 -12.31 -15.11 -0.81
C PRO A 94 -10.94 -15.71 -0.53
N ALA A 95 -10.20 -15.07 0.37
CA ALA A 95 -8.90 -15.54 0.85
C ALA A 95 -8.80 -15.42 2.37
N GLU A 96 -7.95 -16.27 2.96
CA GLU A 96 -7.61 -16.21 4.38
C GLU A 96 -6.14 -15.81 4.51
N PRO A 97 -5.83 -14.50 4.63
CA PRO A 97 -4.47 -14.02 4.78
C PRO A 97 -3.97 -14.24 6.21
N TRP A 98 -2.66 -14.23 6.40
CA TRP A 98 -2.06 -14.25 7.75
C TRP A 98 -2.41 -12.99 8.57
N LEU A 99 -2.68 -11.87 7.88
CA LEU A 99 -3.20 -10.63 8.43
C LEU A 99 -4.24 -10.03 7.46
N ALA A 100 -5.48 -9.96 7.92
CA ALA A 100 -6.61 -9.43 7.17
C ALA A 100 -6.64 -7.89 7.28
N ILE A 101 -6.42 -7.21 6.15
CA ILE A 101 -6.50 -5.74 6.09
C ILE A 101 -7.35 -5.25 4.93
N THR A 102 -7.94 -4.06 5.11
CA THR A 102 -8.38 -3.20 4.00
C THR A 102 -7.63 -1.88 4.10
N ALA A 103 -6.80 -1.58 3.10
CA ALA A 103 -6.07 -0.32 3.03
C ALA A 103 -6.83 0.68 2.15
N ILE A 104 -7.04 1.88 2.70
CA ILE A 104 -7.70 3.00 2.05
C ILE A 104 -6.67 4.11 1.88
N LEU A 105 -6.32 4.42 0.64
CA LEU A 105 -5.32 5.40 0.26
C LEU A 105 -6.00 6.61 -0.36
N THR A 106 -5.71 7.82 0.12
CA THR A 106 -6.17 9.07 -0.49
C THR A 106 -5.01 9.93 -0.93
N PHE A 107 -5.19 10.62 -2.07
CA PHE A 107 -4.24 11.52 -2.71
C PHE A 107 -4.90 12.89 -2.84
N GLU A 108 -4.71 13.74 -1.83
CA GLU A 108 -5.37 15.05 -1.77
C GLU A 108 -4.39 16.15 -2.17
N ALA A 109 -4.75 16.96 -3.17
CA ALA A 109 -3.93 18.12 -3.54
C ALA A 109 -3.91 19.13 -2.38
N GLN A 110 -2.74 19.38 -1.81
CA GLN A 110 -2.56 20.27 -0.66
C GLN A 110 -1.19 20.97 -0.74
N ASP A 111 -1.14 22.27 -0.45
CA ASP A 111 0.10 23.06 -0.34
C ASP A 111 1.03 22.94 -1.57
N GLY A 112 0.45 22.79 -2.77
CA GLY A 112 1.19 22.62 -4.02
C GLY A 112 1.77 21.20 -4.24
N GLY A 113 1.50 20.27 -3.33
CA GLY A 113 1.85 18.85 -3.43
C GLY A 113 0.63 17.95 -3.19
N THR A 114 0.87 16.78 -2.61
CA THR A 114 -0.15 15.77 -2.32
C THR A 114 -0.06 15.34 -0.85
N LEU A 115 -1.13 15.52 -0.09
CA LEU A 115 -1.31 14.82 1.17
C LEU A 115 -1.69 13.37 0.85
N TYR A 116 -0.71 12.48 0.98
CA TYR A 116 -0.91 11.05 0.92
C TYR A 116 -1.36 10.57 2.30
N THR A 117 -2.51 9.88 2.38
CA THR A 117 -2.97 9.24 3.61
C THR A 117 -3.26 7.77 3.37
N ALA A 118 -2.70 6.89 4.20
CA ALA A 118 -3.08 5.50 4.28
C ALA A 118 -3.83 5.24 5.58
N ARG A 119 -5.07 4.78 5.46
CA ARG A 119 -5.90 4.30 6.57
C ARG A 119 -6.08 2.79 6.40
N VAL A 120 -5.58 2.00 7.33
CA VAL A 120 -5.57 0.54 7.26
C VAL A 120 -6.49 -0.02 8.32
N LEU A 121 -7.55 -0.68 7.86
CA LEU A 121 -8.58 -1.28 8.69
C LEU A 121 -8.25 -2.74 8.94
N HIS A 122 -8.45 -3.18 10.18
CA HIS A 122 -8.24 -4.53 10.67
C HIS A 122 -9.56 -5.14 11.13
N LYS A 123 -9.58 -6.48 11.22
CA LYS A 123 -10.77 -7.23 11.67
C LYS A 123 -11.05 -7.02 13.16
N THR A 124 -10.00 -6.96 13.98
CA THR A 124 -10.08 -6.87 15.44
C THR A 124 -9.07 -5.86 16.00
N PRO A 125 -9.27 -5.32 17.21
CA PRO A 125 -8.28 -4.51 17.90
C PRO A 125 -6.94 -5.22 18.09
N GLU A 126 -6.98 -6.53 18.36
CA GLU A 126 -5.79 -7.37 18.53
C GLU A 126 -4.97 -7.46 17.23
N ASP A 127 -5.63 -7.62 16.08
CA ASP A 127 -4.96 -7.62 14.77
C ASP A 127 -4.32 -6.26 14.46
N SER A 128 -5.00 -5.17 14.81
CA SER A 128 -4.50 -3.79 14.67
C SER A 128 -3.26 -3.57 15.54
N ALA A 129 -3.33 -3.92 16.83
CA ALA A 129 -2.20 -3.82 17.76
C ALA A 129 -1.00 -4.66 17.30
N LYS A 130 -1.25 -5.90 16.86
CA LYS A 130 -0.22 -6.78 16.31
C LYS A 130 0.45 -6.17 15.07
N HIS A 131 -0.31 -5.57 14.16
CA HIS A 131 0.27 -4.93 12.98
C HIS A 131 1.11 -3.70 13.35
N ASP A 132 0.66 -2.91 14.32
CA ASP A 132 1.42 -1.77 14.84
C ASP A 132 2.74 -2.22 15.48
N GLU A 133 2.70 -3.24 16.34
CA GLU A 133 3.87 -3.86 16.98
C GLU A 133 4.86 -4.47 15.96
N MET A 134 4.34 -5.00 14.85
CA MET A 134 5.16 -5.50 13.73
C MET A 134 5.80 -4.37 12.90
N GLY A 135 5.60 -3.11 13.27
CA GLY A 135 6.27 -1.96 12.69
C GLY A 135 5.49 -1.26 11.59
N PHE A 136 4.14 -1.27 11.61
CA PHE A 136 3.30 -0.57 10.64
C PHE A 136 3.79 0.86 10.34
N GLN A 137 4.02 1.66 11.39
CA GLN A 137 4.45 3.06 11.23
C GLN A 137 5.81 3.20 10.56
N GLU A 138 6.77 2.33 10.91
CA GLU A 138 8.11 2.33 10.35
C GLU A 138 8.12 1.82 8.91
N GLY A 139 7.49 0.67 8.66
CA GLY A 139 7.43 0.05 7.34
C GLY A 139 6.67 0.91 6.33
N TRP A 140 5.45 1.31 6.68
CA TRP A 140 4.64 2.15 5.80
C TRP A 140 5.23 3.56 5.66
N GLY A 141 5.77 4.11 6.76
CA GLY A 141 6.45 5.42 6.78
C GLY A 141 7.71 5.46 5.91
N THR A 142 8.46 4.36 5.88
CA THR A 142 9.62 4.20 4.99
C THR A 142 9.18 4.08 3.54
N ALA A 143 8.20 3.23 3.23
CA ALA A 143 7.70 3.07 1.87
C ALA A 143 7.20 4.40 1.28
N ILE A 144 6.37 5.17 2.00
CA ILE A 144 5.91 6.49 1.54
C ILE A 144 7.04 7.51 1.44
N GLY A 145 8.12 7.33 2.21
CA GLY A 145 9.33 8.14 2.09
C GLY A 145 10.14 7.82 0.84
N GLN A 146 10.26 6.55 0.47
CA GLN A 146 10.86 6.12 -0.79
C GLN A 146 10.03 6.62 -1.98
N LEU A 147 8.70 6.56 -1.88
CA LEU A 147 7.80 7.14 -2.88
C LEU A 147 8.08 8.64 -3.06
N ALA A 148 8.11 9.41 -1.97
CA ALA A 148 8.38 10.84 -2.04
C ALA A 148 9.75 11.10 -2.71
N ALA A 149 10.80 10.41 -2.29
CA ALA A 149 12.12 10.55 -2.90
C ALA A 149 12.16 10.18 -4.40
N LEU A 150 11.31 9.25 -4.84
CA LEU A 150 11.21 8.83 -6.25
C LEU A 150 10.54 9.90 -7.13
N ILE A 151 9.58 10.66 -6.61
CA ILE A 151 8.71 11.54 -7.42
C ILE A 151 8.79 13.02 -7.09
N ASP A 152 9.39 13.40 -5.96
CA ASP A 152 9.60 14.79 -5.57
C ASP A 152 10.43 15.51 -6.64
N ARG A 153 10.01 16.72 -6.99
CA ARG A 153 10.69 17.61 -7.94
C ARG A 153 10.96 18.97 -7.34
#